data_AF-A0A1C6E7V7-F1
#
_entry.id   AF-A0A1C6E7V7-F1
#
_cell.length_a   1.000
_cell.length_b   1.000
_cell.length_c   1.000
_cell.angle_alpha   90.00
_cell.angle_beta   90.00
_cell.angle_gamma   90.00
#
_symmetry.space_group_name_H-M   'P 1'
#
loop_
_entity.id
_entity.type
_entity.pdbx_description
1 polymer ?
#
loop_
_entity_poly.entity_id
_entity_poly.type
_entity_poly.pdbx_seq_one_letter_code
_entity_poly.pdbx_strand_id
1 'polypeptide(L)'
;MKKRKIVISLLILLIIFLLIKTFLFRETLYIKDFDSVSKDYTLIKDMLFKYYDRENNSEMLVLVIDDKTYELKENDTGKEVNMSEEEKESLKKICETSYKGHYDFLWVTDYYIIFWQDETKMYGVIYTRDYKKSKKEIKSWYGDGIQFRKIKKGWYEIGHFGI
;
A
#
# COMPACT_ATOMS: atom_id res chain seq x y z
N MET A 1 -2.56 -44.51 33.43
CA MET A 1 -1.42 -43.60 33.14
C MET A 1 -1.08 -43.47 31.65
N LYS A 2 -1.00 -44.57 30.85
CA LYS A 2 -0.69 -44.49 29.40
C LYS A 2 -1.62 -43.57 28.59
N LYS A 3 -2.94 -43.64 28.78
CA LYS A 3 -3.92 -42.77 28.07
C LYS A 3 -3.73 -41.27 28.36
N ARG A 4 -3.44 -40.89 29.62
CA ARG A 4 -3.14 -39.48 29.98
C ARG A 4 -1.87 -38.96 29.32
N LYS A 5 -0.82 -39.79 29.21
CA LYS A 5 0.43 -39.41 28.52
C LYS A 5 0.21 -39.19 27.02
N ILE A 6 -0.62 -40.01 26.38
CA ILE A 6 -0.98 -39.86 24.95
C ILE A 6 -1.74 -38.55 24.71
N VAL A 7 -2.71 -38.23 25.56
CA VAL A 7 -3.51 -36.99 25.45
C VAL A 7 -2.63 -35.74 25.61
N ILE A 8 -1.71 -35.74 26.58
CA ILE A 8 -0.78 -34.62 26.78
C ILE A 8 0.16 -34.47 25.58
N SER A 9 0.65 -35.57 25.02
CA SER A 9 1.53 -35.53 23.84
C SER A 9 0.83 -34.97 22.60
N LEU A 10 -0.45 -35.27 22.41
CA LEU A 10 -1.26 -34.72 21.31
C LEU A 10 -1.51 -33.21 21.48
N LEU A 11 -1.74 -32.76 22.72
CA LEU A 11 -1.93 -31.35 23.04
C LEU A 11 -0.68 -30.51 22.76
N ILE A 12 0.50 -31.03 23.11
CA ILE A 12 1.78 -30.38 22.80
C ILE A 12 2.00 -30.29 21.29
N LEU A 13 1.72 -31.36 20.54
CA LEU A 13 1.78 -31.36 19.07
C LEU A 13 0.83 -30.33 18.44
N LEU A 14 -0.38 -30.19 18.97
CA LEU A 14 -1.35 -29.20 18.52
C LEU A 14 -0.84 -27.77 18.76
N ILE A 15 -0.28 -27.50 19.94
CA ILE A 15 0.29 -26.18 20.28
C ILE A 15 1.49 -25.87 19.38
N ILE A 16 2.40 -26.83 19.17
CA ILE A 16 3.53 -26.66 18.25
C ILE A 16 3.03 -26.39 16.83
N PHE A 17 2.01 -27.12 16.36
CA PHE A 17 1.42 -26.89 15.04
C PHE A 17 0.79 -25.49 14.92
N LEU A 18 0.09 -25.02 15.95
CA LEU A 18 -0.48 -23.66 15.99
C LEU A 18 0.60 -22.58 16.01
N LEU A 19 1.68 -22.79 16.76
CA LEU A 19 2.84 -21.89 16.82
C LEU A 19 3.61 -21.87 15.48
N ILE A 20 3.80 -23.03 14.84
CA ILE A 20 4.40 -23.13 13.52
C ILE A 20 3.52 -22.43 12.49
N LYS A 21 2.19 -22.59 12.56
CA LYS A 21 1.26 -21.89 11.64
C LYS A 21 1.34 -20.38 11.83
N THR A 22 1.39 -19.87 13.05
CA THR A 22 1.52 -18.43 13.32
C THR A 22 2.90 -17.88 12.93
N PHE A 23 3.97 -18.69 13.03
CA PHE A 23 5.32 -18.28 12.62
C PHE A 23 5.55 -18.38 11.10
N LEU A 24 4.95 -19.39 10.43
CA LEU A 24 5.06 -19.59 8.97
C LEU A 24 4.07 -18.74 8.17
N PHE A 25 2.90 -18.39 8.72
CA PHE A 25 1.99 -17.40 8.13
C PHE A 25 2.37 -15.97 8.54
N ARG A 26 3.64 -15.62 8.40
CA ARG A 26 3.95 -14.22 8.12
C ARG A 26 3.55 -13.98 6.68
N GLU A 27 2.30 -13.57 6.52
CA GLU A 27 1.79 -13.09 5.25
C GLU A 27 2.73 -11.98 4.76
N THR A 28 3.54 -12.31 3.77
CA THR A 28 4.29 -11.30 3.05
C THR A 28 3.31 -10.48 2.23
N LEU A 29 3.13 -9.23 2.66
CA LEU A 29 2.27 -8.23 2.05
C LEU A 29 2.84 -7.86 0.67
N TYR A 30 2.36 -8.50 -0.40
CA TYR A 30 2.81 -8.23 -1.77
C TYR A 30 1.65 -7.87 -2.68
N ILE A 31 1.91 -7.02 -3.67
CA ILE A 31 0.97 -6.84 -4.77
C ILE A 31 0.85 -8.15 -5.54
N LYS A 32 -0.39 -8.56 -5.85
CA LYS A 32 -0.67 -9.85 -6.48
C LYS A 32 -0.06 -9.92 -7.89
N ASP A 33 -0.26 -8.86 -8.66
CA ASP A 33 0.21 -8.75 -10.04
C ASP A 33 0.27 -7.27 -10.46
N PHE A 34 1.45 -6.66 -10.39
CA PHE A 34 1.63 -5.26 -10.77
C PHE A 34 1.58 -5.05 -12.28
N ASP A 35 2.03 -6.02 -13.06
CA ASP A 35 2.22 -5.82 -14.50
C ASP A 35 0.88 -5.72 -15.23
N SER A 36 -0.14 -6.47 -14.81
CA SER A 36 -1.50 -6.40 -15.37
C SER A 36 -2.17 -5.04 -15.18
N VAL A 37 -1.85 -4.31 -14.10
CA VAL A 37 -2.41 -2.97 -13.80
C VAL A 37 -1.39 -1.84 -13.98
N SER A 38 -0.25 -2.11 -14.62
CA SER A 38 0.84 -1.14 -14.69
C SER A 38 0.52 0.10 -15.54
N LYS A 39 -0.41 -0.03 -16.49
CA LYS A 39 -0.93 1.09 -17.29
C LYS A 39 -1.86 1.96 -16.45
N ASP A 40 -2.75 1.34 -15.68
CA ASP A 40 -3.67 2.00 -14.77
C ASP A 40 -2.89 2.82 -13.74
N TYR A 41 -1.85 2.23 -13.12
CA TYR A 41 -0.94 2.94 -12.21
C TYR A 41 -0.27 4.15 -12.87
N THR A 42 0.09 4.04 -14.15
CA THR A 42 0.71 5.13 -14.89
C THR A 42 -0.28 6.26 -15.15
N LEU A 43 -1.51 5.93 -15.56
CA LEU A 43 -2.58 6.90 -15.78
C LEU A 43 -2.88 7.70 -14.51
N ILE A 44 -3.11 7.02 -13.39
CA ILE A 44 -3.37 7.67 -12.10
C ILE A 44 -2.19 8.52 -11.67
N LYS A 45 -0.96 8.01 -11.79
CA LYS A 45 0.26 8.76 -11.46
C LYS A 45 0.37 10.05 -12.28
N ASP A 46 0.11 10.01 -13.59
CA ASP A 46 0.18 11.21 -14.45
C ASP A 46 -0.94 12.21 -14.13
N MET A 47 -2.15 11.73 -13.89
CA MET A 47 -3.28 12.55 -13.43
C MET A 47 -2.97 13.27 -12.12
N LEU A 48 -2.43 12.56 -11.13
CA LEU A 48 -2.14 13.12 -9.80
C LEU A 48 -1.05 14.18 -9.82
N PHE A 49 0.03 13.98 -10.57
CA PHE A 49 1.04 15.03 -10.72
C PHE A 49 0.47 16.27 -11.42
N LYS A 50 -0.34 16.09 -12.46
CA LYS A 50 -1.00 17.20 -13.14
C LYS A 50 -1.96 17.95 -12.19
N TYR A 51 -2.68 17.22 -11.34
CA TYR A 51 -3.52 17.82 -10.31
C TYR A 51 -2.68 18.62 -9.31
N TYR A 52 -1.65 18.00 -8.74
CA TYR A 52 -0.76 18.62 -7.76
C TYR A 52 -0.13 19.92 -8.28
N ASP A 53 0.38 19.91 -9.51
CA ASP A 53 1.00 21.07 -10.16
C ASP A 53 -0.03 22.19 -10.42
N ARG A 54 -1.26 21.84 -10.82
CA ARG A 54 -2.33 22.81 -11.11
C ARG A 54 -2.80 23.55 -9.86
N GLU A 55 -2.94 22.85 -8.74
CA GLU A 55 -3.36 23.44 -7.47
C GLU A 55 -2.24 24.24 -6.79
N ASN A 56 -1.04 24.30 -7.40
CA ASN A 56 0.14 25.02 -6.91
C ASN A 56 0.50 24.61 -5.47
N ASN A 57 0.39 23.31 -5.18
CA ASN A 57 0.74 22.76 -3.88
C ASN A 57 2.25 22.84 -3.66
N SER A 58 2.64 23.36 -2.50
CA SER A 58 4.05 23.37 -2.05
C SER A 58 4.34 22.30 -1.00
N GLU A 59 3.30 21.66 -0.48
CA GLU A 59 3.34 20.63 0.55
C GLU A 59 2.64 19.36 0.08
N MET A 60 2.83 18.27 0.83
CA MET A 60 2.22 16.99 0.54
C MET A 60 0.69 17.08 0.55
N LEU A 61 0.09 16.66 -0.56
CA LEU A 61 -1.35 16.53 -0.72
C LEU A 61 -1.78 15.11 -0.29
N VAL A 62 -2.77 15.03 0.59
CA VAL A 62 -3.39 13.77 1.01
C VAL A 62 -4.79 13.68 0.40
N LEU A 63 -5.03 12.60 -0.34
CA LEU A 63 -6.31 12.29 -0.96
C LEU A 63 -6.89 11.02 -0.32
N VAL A 64 -8.19 11.03 -0.08
CA VAL A 64 -8.98 9.87 0.38
C VAL A 64 -9.67 9.24 -0.82
N ILE A 65 -9.70 7.91 -0.87
CA ILE A 65 -10.42 7.14 -1.89
C ILE A 65 -11.84 6.84 -1.38
N ASP A 66 -12.86 7.19 -2.17
CA ASP A 66 -14.22 6.68 -1.95
C ASP A 66 -14.29 5.22 -2.43
N ASP A 67 -14.52 4.29 -1.51
CA ASP A 67 -14.49 2.85 -1.79
C ASP A 67 -15.64 2.37 -2.69
N LYS A 68 -16.71 3.16 -2.82
CA LYS A 68 -17.87 2.82 -3.65
C LYS A 68 -17.74 3.39 -5.05
N THR A 69 -17.27 4.63 -5.18
CA THR A 69 -17.22 5.33 -6.46
C THR A 69 -15.83 5.36 -7.08
N TYR A 70 -14.78 5.01 -6.32
CA TYR A 70 -13.38 5.15 -6.72
C TYR A 70 -13.04 6.56 -7.18
N GLU A 71 -13.63 7.55 -6.50
CA GLU A 71 -13.33 8.96 -6.64
C GLU A 71 -12.36 9.41 -5.56
N LEU A 72 -11.66 10.53 -5.83
CA LEU A 72 -10.68 11.10 -4.92
C LEU A 72 -11.18 12.42 -4.34
N LYS A 73 -10.97 12.59 -3.04
CA LYS A 73 -11.25 13.83 -2.31
C LYS A 73 -10.03 14.27 -1.54
N GLU A 74 -9.75 15.57 -1.54
CA GLU A 74 -8.74 16.13 -0.65
C GLU A 74 -9.15 15.88 0.81
N ASN A 75 -8.23 15.32 1.61
CA ASN A 75 -8.51 15.00 3.01
C ASN A 75 -8.84 16.25 3.84
N ASP A 76 -8.16 17.36 3.57
CA ASP A 76 -8.23 18.55 4.42
C ASP A 76 -9.41 19.47 4.06
N THR A 77 -9.78 19.54 2.78
CA THR A 77 -10.82 20.45 2.28
C THR A 77 -12.11 19.73 1.88
N GLY A 78 -12.07 18.41 1.69
CA GLY A 78 -13.17 17.62 1.12
C GLY A 78 -13.42 17.88 -0.37
N LYS A 79 -12.58 18.70 -1.03
CA LYS A 79 -12.73 19.03 -2.45
C LYS A 79 -12.54 17.79 -3.32
N GLU A 80 -13.45 17.59 -4.25
CA GLU A 80 -13.39 16.49 -5.21
C GLU A 80 -12.33 16.74 -6.28
N VAL A 81 -11.57 15.69 -6.59
CA VAL A 81 -10.66 15.65 -7.73
C VAL A 81 -11.50 15.29 -8.95
N ASN A 82 -11.54 16.18 -9.94
CA ASN A 82 -12.24 15.88 -11.19
C ASN A 82 -11.51 14.77 -11.95
N MET A 83 -12.09 13.56 -11.93
CA MET A 83 -11.60 12.37 -12.61
C MET A 83 -12.54 11.95 -13.74
N SER A 84 -11.96 11.58 -14.87
CA SER A 84 -12.65 10.88 -15.96
C SER A 84 -13.07 9.47 -15.54
N GLU A 85 -14.05 8.90 -16.24
CA GLU A 85 -14.50 7.53 -15.99
C GLU A 85 -13.38 6.48 -16.22
N GLU A 86 -12.45 6.74 -17.15
CA GLU A 86 -11.27 5.89 -17.36
C GLU A 86 -10.33 5.91 -16.15
N GLU A 87 -10.14 7.07 -15.53
CA GLU A 87 -9.33 7.21 -14.31
C GLU A 87 -10.01 6.52 -13.13
N LYS A 88 -11.33 6.65 -12.94
CA LYS A 88 -12.07 5.94 -11.88
C LYS A 88 -11.96 4.42 -12.03
N GLU A 89 -12.16 3.91 -13.24
CA GLU A 89 -12.04 2.47 -13.52
C GLU A 89 -10.59 1.97 -13.36
N SER A 90 -9.59 2.79 -13.70
CA SER A 90 -8.18 2.49 -13.47
C SER A 90 -7.85 2.42 -11.97
N LEU A 91 -8.35 3.38 -11.17
CA LEU A 91 -8.17 3.38 -9.72
C LEU A 91 -8.81 2.16 -9.08
N LYS A 92 -10.01 1.77 -9.54
CA LYS A 92 -10.67 0.54 -9.11
C LYS A 92 -9.81 -0.70 -9.35
N LYS A 93 -9.28 -0.91 -10.56
CA LYS A 93 -8.41 -2.06 -10.87
C LYS A 93 -7.14 -2.08 -10.01
N ILE A 94 -6.55 -0.92 -9.77
CA ILE A 94 -5.40 -0.77 -8.85
C ILE A 94 -5.78 -1.23 -7.44
N CYS A 95 -6.93 -0.80 -6.93
CA CYS A 95 -7.42 -1.19 -5.60
C CYS A 95 -7.65 -2.71 -5.53
N GLU A 96 -8.37 -3.29 -6.49
CA GLU A 96 -8.71 -4.73 -6.54
C GLU A 96 -7.48 -5.65 -6.58
N THR A 97 -6.37 -5.18 -7.18
CA THR A 97 -5.10 -5.93 -7.28
C THR A 97 -4.14 -5.71 -6.11
N SER A 98 -4.44 -4.75 -5.23
CA SER A 98 -3.69 -4.54 -3.99
C SER A 98 -3.78 -5.77 -3.05
N TYR A 99 -2.92 -5.79 -2.05
CA TYR A 99 -2.83 -6.91 -1.11
C TYR A 99 -4.18 -7.26 -0.43
N LYS A 100 -4.88 -6.27 0.14
CA LYS A 100 -6.21 -6.40 0.77
C LYS A 100 -7.37 -6.02 -0.15
N GLY A 101 -7.12 -5.78 -1.44
CA GLY A 101 -8.15 -5.38 -2.40
C GLY A 101 -8.64 -3.93 -2.25
N HIS A 102 -7.93 -3.08 -1.51
CA HIS A 102 -8.18 -1.64 -1.41
C HIS A 102 -6.91 -0.84 -1.09
N TYR A 103 -7.00 0.46 -1.39
CA TYR A 103 -6.19 1.53 -0.85
C TYR A 103 -7.12 2.58 -0.24
N ASP A 104 -6.74 3.14 0.90
CA ASP A 104 -7.53 4.15 1.61
C ASP A 104 -7.08 5.58 1.25
N PHE A 105 -5.77 5.78 1.05
CA PHE A 105 -5.19 7.10 0.85
C PHE A 105 -4.18 7.15 -0.29
N LEU A 106 -4.14 8.28 -0.98
CA LEU A 106 -3.05 8.65 -1.88
C LEU A 106 -2.29 9.84 -1.32
N TRP A 107 -0.97 9.73 -1.23
CA TRP A 107 -0.09 10.84 -0.87
C TRP A 107 0.65 11.32 -2.10
N VAL A 108 0.61 12.62 -2.36
CA VAL A 108 1.20 13.23 -3.56
C VAL A 108 2.13 14.37 -3.15
N THR A 109 3.33 14.36 -3.69
CA THR A 109 4.29 15.48 -3.63
C THR A 109 4.75 15.83 -5.04
N ASP A 110 5.67 16.80 -5.16
CA ASP A 110 6.31 17.15 -6.44
C ASP A 110 7.18 16.01 -7.02
N TYR A 111 7.56 15.02 -6.20
CA TYR A 111 8.52 13.99 -6.61
C TYR A 111 8.12 12.54 -6.29
N TYR A 112 7.05 12.29 -5.53
CA TYR A 112 6.52 10.94 -5.34
C TYR A 112 5.00 10.88 -5.19
N ILE A 113 4.45 9.69 -5.43
CA ILE A 113 3.06 9.33 -5.13
C ILE A 113 3.06 8.02 -4.35
N ILE A 114 2.34 7.93 -3.23
CA ILE A 114 2.16 6.69 -2.47
C ILE A 114 0.68 6.31 -2.43
N PHE A 115 0.41 5.05 -2.74
CA PHE A 115 -0.88 4.38 -2.56
C PHE A 115 -0.82 3.64 -1.23
N TRP A 116 -1.48 4.15 -0.20
CA TRP A 116 -1.49 3.56 1.14
C TRP A 116 -2.72 2.70 1.35
N GLN A 117 -2.49 1.49 1.84
CA GLN A 117 -3.58 0.54 2.06
C GLN A 117 -4.48 0.96 3.21
N ASP A 118 -3.90 1.50 4.29
CA ASP A 118 -4.61 1.90 5.49
C ASP A 118 -3.91 3.04 6.24
N GLU A 119 -4.58 3.56 7.28
CA GLU A 119 -4.02 4.58 8.18
C GLU A 119 -2.75 4.10 8.89
N THR A 120 -2.64 2.78 9.10
CA THR A 120 -1.47 2.17 9.75
C THR A 120 -0.25 2.12 8.84
N LYS A 121 -0.44 2.33 7.53
CA LYS A 121 0.61 2.46 6.49
C LYS A 121 1.56 1.26 6.48
N MET A 122 0.99 0.09 6.79
CA MET A 122 1.70 -1.17 6.87
C MET A 122 2.13 -1.68 5.49
N TYR A 123 1.40 -1.29 4.44
CA TYR A 123 1.68 -1.66 3.06
C TYR A 123 1.21 -0.56 2.09
N GLY A 124 1.97 -0.37 1.02
CA GLY A 124 1.64 0.52 -0.07
C GLY A 124 2.51 0.32 -1.31
N VAL A 125 2.18 1.07 -2.34
CA VAL A 125 2.99 1.17 -3.58
C VAL A 125 3.38 2.61 -3.78
N ILE A 126 4.66 2.86 -4.03
CA ILE A 126 5.20 4.20 -4.28
C ILE A 126 5.75 4.31 -5.69
N TYR A 127 5.36 5.38 -6.38
CA TYR A 127 6.12 5.93 -7.49
C TYR A 127 7.02 7.06 -6.99
N THR A 128 8.28 7.11 -7.41
CA THR A 128 9.19 8.21 -7.09
C THR A 128 10.12 8.58 -8.24
N ARG A 129 10.29 9.89 -8.45
CA ARG A 129 11.27 10.50 -9.37
C ARG A 129 12.66 10.56 -8.73
N ASP A 130 12.75 10.58 -7.39
CA ASP A 130 13.99 10.57 -6.61
C ASP A 130 13.91 9.58 -5.44
N TYR A 131 14.32 8.35 -5.70
CA TYR A 131 14.29 7.27 -4.70
C TYR A 131 15.10 7.60 -3.44
N LYS A 132 16.24 8.28 -3.56
CA LYS A 132 17.09 8.57 -2.40
C LYS A 132 16.41 9.58 -1.49
N LYS A 133 15.83 10.64 -2.06
CA LYS A 133 15.08 11.65 -1.32
C LYS A 133 13.84 11.03 -0.68
N SER A 134 13.00 10.33 -1.45
CA SER A 134 11.75 9.74 -0.94
C SER A 134 12.02 8.73 0.17
N LYS A 135 13.01 7.86 -0.01
CA LYS A 135 13.37 6.86 1.01
C LYS A 135 13.81 7.52 2.31
N LYS A 136 14.63 8.58 2.23
CA LYS A 136 15.11 9.30 3.42
C LYS A 136 13.95 9.97 4.16
N GLU A 137 13.08 10.66 3.43
CA GLU A 137 11.91 11.36 4.00
C GLU A 137 10.96 10.38 4.68
N ILE A 138 10.55 9.32 3.98
CA ILE A 138 9.63 8.33 4.52
C ILE A 138 10.23 7.60 5.73
N LYS A 139 11.53 7.24 5.69
CA LYS A 139 12.20 6.65 6.86
C LYS A 139 12.26 7.61 8.05
N SER A 140 12.28 8.92 7.83
CA SER A 140 12.24 9.87 8.93
C SER A 140 10.89 9.88 9.65
N TRP A 141 9.80 9.51 8.96
CA TRP A 141 8.45 9.41 9.54
C TRP A 141 8.17 8.05 10.18
N TYR A 142 8.59 6.96 9.54
CA TYR A 142 8.24 5.59 9.95
C TYR A 142 9.40 4.83 10.62
N GLY A 143 10.57 5.46 10.75
CA GLY A 143 11.77 4.84 11.28
C GLY A 143 12.40 3.83 10.32
N ASP A 144 13.43 3.12 10.81
CA ASP A 144 14.21 2.20 9.98
C ASP A 144 13.52 0.87 9.65
N GLY A 145 12.39 0.58 10.31
CA GLY A 145 11.60 -0.63 10.08
C GLY A 145 10.90 -0.65 8.72
N ILE A 146 10.67 0.51 8.10
CA ILE A 146 10.04 0.59 6.79
C ILE A 146 11.00 0.15 5.68
N GLN A 147 10.50 -0.74 4.83
CA GLN A 147 11.26 -1.36 3.77
C GLN A 147 10.74 -0.90 2.41
N PHE A 148 11.64 -0.94 1.42
CA PHE A 148 11.33 -0.61 0.03
C PHE A 148 11.82 -1.75 -0.85
N ARG A 149 10.90 -2.34 -1.61
CA ARG A 149 11.22 -3.39 -2.58
C ARG A 149 10.95 -2.89 -3.98
N LYS A 150 11.96 -2.92 -4.84
CA LYS A 150 11.82 -2.45 -6.22
C LYS A 150 10.90 -3.38 -7.00
N ILE A 151 9.89 -2.80 -7.64
CA ILE A 151 9.05 -3.47 -8.63
C ILE A 151 9.69 -3.25 -10.01
N LYS A 152 9.78 -1.98 -10.43
CA LYS A 152 10.44 -1.56 -11.68
C LYS A 152 10.99 -0.14 -11.56
N LYS A 153 11.45 0.45 -12.67
CA LYS A 153 11.98 1.83 -12.65
C LYS A 153 10.91 2.79 -12.11
N GLY A 154 11.25 3.50 -11.04
CA GLY A 154 10.38 4.47 -10.37
C GLY A 154 9.35 3.87 -9.42
N TRP A 155 9.07 2.55 -9.47
CA TRP A 155 8.01 1.91 -8.69
C TRP A 155 8.55 0.92 -7.66
N TYR A 156 8.04 1.01 -6.43
CA TYR A 156 8.45 0.18 -5.31
C TYR A 156 7.24 -0.22 -4.46
N GLU A 157 7.27 -1.42 -3.89
CA GLU A 157 6.47 -1.74 -2.72
C GLU A 157 7.11 -1.07 -1.51
N ILE A 158 6.28 -0.58 -0.60
CA ILE A 158 6.68 0.09 0.63
C ILE A 158 5.85 -0.47 1.79
N GLY A 159 6.48 -0.70 2.93
CA GLY A 159 5.76 -1.17 4.11
C GLY A 159 6.64 -1.86 5.15
N HIS A 160 5.98 -2.48 6.11
CA HIS A 160 6.60 -3.28 7.17
C HIS A 160 6.39 -4.76 6.86
N PHE A 161 7.30 -5.36 6.08
CA PHE A 161 7.15 -6.74 5.58
C PHE A 161 7.42 -7.86 6.60
N GLY A 162 7.26 -7.59 7.91
CA GLY A 162 7.48 -8.55 8.99
C GLY A 162 8.95 -8.96 9.19
N ILE A 163 9.54 -8.54 10.32
CA ILE A 163 10.66 -9.23 10.99
C ILE A 163 10.15 -9.86 12.27
#